data_AF-A0A1R0ZWA6-F1
#
_entry.id   AF-A0A1R0ZWA6-F1
#
_cell.length_a   1.000
_cell.length_b   1.000
_cell.length_c   1.000
_cell.angle_alpha   90.00
_cell.angle_beta   90.00
_cell.angle_gamma   90.00
#
_symmetry.space_group_name_H-M   'P 1'
#
loop_
_entity.id
_entity.type
_entity.pdbx_description
1 polymer ?
#
loop_
_entity_poly.entity_id
_entity_poly.type
_entity_poly.pdbx_seq_one_letter_code
_entity_poly.pdbx_strand_id
1 'polypeptide(L)'
;MTDLKKFKQLLKDTFEQELKKHGFNGTGGKYRTKPNNHFIYTVNIQADKNGGCCCVELGVYIDFIPNPLGAHVPLNKVSSYDCDFRWRLSDLEDEDLWWSYGETEIEALENIGHMTETFVEYGLQYFGSFINFPECLTGISVEDMEQRNKNVKRLGDVLTDTRLALVISRVHLQVNNNEQAISFATWAINRIGDKIVGSALIPEFNEIINKATAVKRLQ
;
A
#
# COMPACT_ATOMS: atom_id res chain seq x y z
N MET A 1 -26.70 -9.54 -17.65
CA MET A 1 -25.60 -8.72 -17.11
C MET A 1 -25.86 -8.25 -15.69
N THR A 2 -25.07 -8.78 -14.75
CA THR A 2 -25.01 -8.30 -13.37
C THR A 2 -24.33 -6.93 -13.34
N ASP A 3 -24.93 -5.95 -12.66
CA ASP A 3 -24.31 -4.63 -12.48
C ASP A 3 -23.39 -4.59 -11.25
N LEU A 4 -22.58 -3.53 -11.14
CA LEU A 4 -21.67 -3.35 -10.00
C LEU A 4 -22.39 -3.39 -8.65
N LYS A 5 -23.61 -2.87 -8.56
CA LYS A 5 -24.37 -2.79 -7.31
C LYS A 5 -24.75 -4.19 -6.84
N LYS A 6 -25.26 -5.01 -7.74
CA LYS A 6 -25.61 -6.41 -7.48
C LYS A 6 -24.34 -7.23 -7.20
N PHE A 7 -23.28 -7.06 -7.98
CA PHE A 7 -21.98 -7.73 -7.73
C PHE A 7 -21.45 -7.44 -6.32
N LYS A 8 -21.43 -6.16 -5.91
CA LYS A 8 -21.02 -5.76 -4.55
C LYS A 8 -21.91 -6.32 -3.44
N GLN A 9 -23.19 -6.57 -3.72
CA GLN A 9 -24.09 -7.22 -2.77
C GLN A 9 -23.75 -8.71 -2.60
N LEU A 10 -23.33 -9.38 -3.67
CA LEU A 10 -22.93 -10.80 -3.66
C LEU A 10 -21.60 -11.05 -2.92
N LEU A 11 -20.73 -10.03 -2.80
CA LEU A 11 -19.48 -10.14 -2.03
C LEU A 11 -19.70 -10.54 -0.56
N LYS A 12 -20.88 -10.24 0.01
CA LYS A 12 -21.16 -10.37 1.44
C LYS A 12 -21.05 -11.79 1.96
N ASP A 13 -21.38 -12.77 1.14
CA ASP A 13 -21.53 -14.16 1.58
C ASP A 13 -20.22 -14.96 1.41
N THR A 14 -19.33 -14.48 0.55
CA THR A 14 -18.03 -15.14 0.27
C THR A 14 -16.86 -14.21 0.62
N PHE A 15 -16.50 -13.28 -0.27
CA PHE A 15 -15.30 -12.46 -0.15
C PHE A 15 -15.23 -11.64 1.15
N GLU A 16 -16.34 -11.01 1.55
CA GLU A 16 -16.40 -10.23 2.80
C GLU A 16 -16.25 -11.13 4.04
N GLN A 17 -16.81 -12.35 4.02
CA GLN A 17 -16.64 -13.30 5.13
C GLN A 17 -15.19 -13.77 5.23
N GLU A 18 -14.54 -14.02 4.09
CA GLU A 18 -13.13 -14.38 4.07
C GLU A 18 -12.27 -13.25 4.63
N LEU A 19 -12.47 -12.02 4.17
CA LEU A 19 -11.78 -10.83 4.70
C LEU A 19 -11.95 -10.67 6.22
N LYS A 20 -13.15 -10.92 6.76
CA LYS A 20 -13.40 -10.85 8.21
C LYS A 20 -12.56 -11.84 9.01
N LYS A 21 -12.29 -13.04 8.48
CA LYS A 21 -11.42 -14.04 9.13
C LYS A 21 -9.99 -13.49 9.31
N HIS A 22 -9.55 -12.63 8.40
CA HIS A 22 -8.23 -11.99 8.40
C HIS A 22 -8.23 -10.59 9.04
N GLY A 23 -9.25 -10.26 9.83
CA GLY A 23 -9.31 -9.04 10.63
C GLY A 23 -9.72 -7.76 9.89
N PHE A 24 -10.14 -7.88 8.62
CA PHE A 24 -10.70 -6.76 7.88
C PHE A 24 -12.12 -6.44 8.33
N ASN A 25 -12.45 -5.16 8.33
CA ASN A 25 -13.77 -4.62 8.60
C ASN A 25 -14.18 -3.68 7.46
N GLY A 26 -15.46 -3.64 7.13
CA GLY A 26 -15.99 -2.82 6.05
C GLY A 26 -17.06 -3.56 5.27
N THR A 27 -17.62 -2.89 4.26
CA THR A 27 -18.71 -3.40 3.43
C THR A 27 -18.69 -2.74 2.06
N GLY A 28 -19.34 -3.34 1.07
CA GLY A 28 -19.59 -2.68 -0.22
C GLY A 28 -18.32 -2.47 -1.07
N GLY A 29 -17.35 -3.37 -0.90
CA GLY A 29 -16.09 -3.33 -1.63
C GLY A 29 -15.08 -2.32 -1.08
N LYS A 30 -15.17 -1.93 0.19
CA LYS A 30 -14.17 -1.11 0.88
C LYS A 30 -13.93 -1.71 2.26
N TYR A 31 -12.74 -2.25 2.47
CA TYR A 31 -12.38 -2.97 3.68
C TYR A 31 -11.04 -2.50 4.21
N ARG A 32 -10.87 -2.51 5.53
CA ARG A 32 -9.61 -2.20 6.19
C ARG A 32 -9.46 -2.93 7.51
N THR A 33 -8.23 -3.19 7.94
CA THR A 33 -7.97 -3.71 9.29
C THR A 33 -8.04 -2.58 10.33
N LYS A 34 -8.05 -2.95 11.62
CA LYS A 34 -7.60 -2.03 12.67
C LYS A 34 -6.07 -1.84 12.55
N PRO A 35 -5.50 -0.76 13.13
CA PRO A 35 -4.06 -0.63 13.23
C PRO A 35 -3.44 -1.87 13.90
N ASN A 36 -2.40 -2.42 13.27
CA ASN A 36 -1.61 -3.53 13.76
C ASN A 36 -0.13 -3.18 13.60
N ASN A 37 0.54 -2.85 14.70
CA ASN A 37 1.95 -2.43 14.71
C ASN A 37 2.24 -1.34 13.64
N HIS A 38 1.51 -0.23 13.71
CA HIS A 38 1.49 0.90 12.76
C HIS A 38 0.85 0.66 11.39
N PHE A 39 0.64 -0.59 10.98
CA PHE A 39 0.05 -0.90 9.67
C PHE A 39 -1.47 -0.97 9.70
N ILE A 40 -2.10 -0.41 8.67
CA ILE A 40 -3.49 -0.64 8.31
C ILE A 40 -3.51 -1.18 6.90
N TYR A 41 -4.03 -2.39 6.73
CA TYR A 41 -4.22 -2.99 5.41
C TYR A 41 -5.58 -2.61 4.87
N THR A 42 -5.66 -2.36 3.57
CA THR A 42 -6.89 -1.98 2.87
C THR A 42 -7.12 -2.89 1.68
N VAL A 43 -8.39 -3.19 1.41
CA VAL A 43 -8.86 -3.93 0.24
C VAL A 43 -10.02 -3.16 -0.36
N ASN A 44 -9.87 -2.75 -1.61
CA ASN A 44 -10.87 -1.96 -2.34
C ASN A 44 -11.25 -2.66 -3.65
N ILE A 45 -12.56 -2.80 -3.90
CA ILE A 45 -13.08 -3.25 -5.19
C ILE A 45 -13.18 -2.03 -6.10
N GLN A 46 -12.24 -1.93 -7.04
CA GLN A 46 -12.14 -0.85 -8.02
C GLN A 46 -12.85 -1.26 -9.30
N ALA A 47 -13.96 -0.60 -9.62
CA ALA A 47 -14.68 -0.83 -10.87
C ALA A 47 -13.90 -0.28 -12.08
N ASP A 48 -14.01 -0.94 -13.23
CA ASP A 48 -13.55 -0.35 -14.49
C ASP A 48 -14.41 0.89 -14.81
N LYS A 49 -13.76 1.91 -15.38
CA LYS A 49 -14.43 3.15 -15.81
C LYS A 49 -15.45 2.89 -16.92
N ASN A 50 -15.28 1.83 -17.71
CA ASN A 50 -16.23 1.45 -18.75
C ASN A 50 -17.29 0.45 -18.25
N GLY A 51 -17.22 0.02 -16.99
CA GLY A 51 -18.12 -0.98 -16.39
C GLY A 51 -17.79 -2.41 -16.79
N GLY A 52 -18.65 -3.35 -16.41
CA GLY A 52 -18.54 -4.78 -16.77
C GLY A 52 -17.55 -5.60 -15.93
N CYS A 53 -16.52 -4.99 -15.35
CA CYS A 53 -15.55 -5.69 -14.49
C CYS A 53 -15.00 -4.82 -13.36
N CYS A 54 -14.29 -5.45 -12.42
CA CYS A 54 -13.53 -4.79 -11.36
C CYS A 54 -12.20 -5.49 -11.10
N CYS A 55 -11.26 -4.78 -10.50
CA CYS A 55 -10.07 -5.36 -9.88
C CYS A 55 -10.10 -5.17 -8.35
N VAL A 56 -9.23 -5.91 -7.66
CA VAL A 56 -9.02 -5.78 -6.22
C VAL A 56 -7.76 -4.98 -5.98
N GLU A 57 -7.89 -3.79 -5.40
CA GLU A 57 -6.77 -2.94 -5.03
C GLU A 57 -6.43 -3.15 -3.55
N LEU A 58 -5.20 -3.58 -3.29
CA LEU A 58 -4.62 -3.75 -1.97
C LEU A 58 -3.78 -2.51 -1.62
N GLY A 59 -3.80 -2.12 -0.36
CA GLY A 59 -2.97 -1.00 0.10
C GLY A 59 -2.53 -1.13 1.55
N VAL A 60 -1.32 -0.64 1.84
CA VAL A 60 -0.76 -0.59 3.20
C VAL A 60 -0.54 0.87 3.60
N TYR A 61 -1.23 1.27 4.66
CA TYR A 61 -1.10 2.59 5.29
C TYR A 61 -0.29 2.49 6.59
N ILE A 62 0.52 3.50 6.87
CA ILE A 62 1.33 3.60 8.11
C ILE A 62 0.78 4.78 8.92
N ASP A 63 0.31 4.51 10.13
CA ASP A 63 -0.54 5.42 10.90
C ASP A 63 0.10 6.78 11.27
N PHE A 64 1.42 6.84 11.40
CA PHE A 64 2.18 8.06 11.71
C PHE A 64 2.74 8.76 10.46
N ILE A 65 2.52 8.24 9.26
CA ILE A 65 3.00 8.84 8.01
C ILE A 65 1.84 9.54 7.29
N PRO A 66 2.00 10.79 6.84
CA PRO A 66 0.96 11.43 6.03
C PRO A 66 0.85 10.72 4.68
N ASN A 67 -0.37 10.68 4.14
CA ASN A 67 -0.67 10.02 2.87
C ASN A 67 0.09 10.63 1.67
N PRO A 68 -0.05 10.11 0.44
CA PRO A 68 0.58 10.66 -0.77
C PRO A 68 0.33 12.15 -1.01
N LEU A 69 -0.78 12.70 -0.50
CA LEU A 69 -1.14 14.12 -0.61
C LEU A 69 -0.61 14.99 0.55
N GLY A 70 0.16 14.41 1.47
CA GLY A 70 0.72 15.12 2.63
C GLY A 70 -0.26 15.30 3.80
N ALA A 71 -1.39 14.59 3.82
CA ALA A 71 -2.39 14.70 4.87
C ALA A 71 -2.43 13.47 5.78
N HIS A 72 -2.66 13.67 7.08
CA HIS A 72 -3.03 12.59 7.99
C HIS A 72 -4.51 12.26 7.84
N VAL A 73 -4.78 10.98 7.59
CA VAL A 73 -6.15 10.48 7.39
C VAL A 73 -6.61 9.85 8.70
N PRO A 74 -7.84 10.15 9.17
CA PRO A 74 -8.39 9.44 10.32
C PRO A 74 -8.33 7.92 10.09
N LEU A 75 -7.75 7.17 11.02
CA LEU A 75 -7.46 5.74 10.84
C LEU A 75 -8.70 4.91 10.48
N ASN A 76 -9.87 5.34 10.97
CA ASN A 76 -11.16 4.72 10.65
C ASN A 76 -11.75 5.16 9.29
N LYS A 77 -11.06 5.94 8.48
CA LYS A 77 -11.47 6.39 7.14
C LYS A 77 -10.46 6.05 6.04
N VAL A 78 -9.31 5.47 6.40
CA VAL A 78 -8.25 5.07 5.47
C VAL A 78 -8.80 4.17 4.36
N SER A 79 -8.39 4.44 3.13
CA SER A 79 -8.66 3.67 1.93
C SER A 79 -7.37 3.36 1.17
N SER A 80 -7.43 2.50 0.16
CA SER A 80 -6.26 2.18 -0.66
C SER A 80 -5.65 3.42 -1.34
N TYR A 81 -6.44 4.46 -1.63
CA TYR A 81 -5.96 5.72 -2.21
C TYR A 81 -5.11 6.56 -1.24
N ASP A 82 -5.19 6.27 0.05
CA ASP A 82 -4.40 6.94 1.08
C ASP A 82 -3.06 6.22 1.35
N CYS A 83 -2.85 5.05 0.73
CA CYS A 83 -1.69 4.20 0.96
C CYS A 83 -0.55 4.55 -0.01
N ASP A 84 0.69 4.56 0.49
CA ASP A 84 1.89 4.66 -0.34
C ASP A 84 2.19 3.32 -1.03
N PHE A 85 2.05 2.21 -0.32
CA PHE A 85 2.18 0.88 -0.88
C PHE A 85 0.83 0.42 -1.39
N ARG A 86 0.76 0.19 -2.70
CA ARG A 86 -0.44 -0.26 -3.40
C ARG A 86 -0.05 -1.34 -4.39
N TRP A 87 -0.90 -2.34 -4.47
CA TRP A 87 -0.77 -3.41 -5.44
C TRP A 87 -2.17 -3.82 -5.87
N ARG A 88 -2.34 -4.10 -7.16
CA ARG A 88 -3.59 -4.68 -7.66
C ARG A 88 -3.40 -6.18 -7.72
N LEU A 89 -4.36 -6.89 -7.17
CA LEU A 89 -4.27 -8.32 -6.97
C LEU A 89 -4.09 -9.05 -8.30
N SER A 90 -3.15 -9.98 -8.30
CA SER A 90 -2.85 -10.87 -9.41
C SER A 90 -2.39 -12.24 -8.91
N ASP A 91 -2.54 -13.25 -9.76
CA ASP A 91 -1.94 -14.58 -9.66
C ASP A 91 -0.64 -14.73 -10.49
N LEU A 92 -0.32 -13.74 -11.33
CA LEU A 92 0.88 -13.69 -12.18
C LEU A 92 1.75 -12.48 -11.83
N GLU A 93 3.06 -12.63 -12.00
CA GLU A 93 3.97 -11.48 -11.93
C GLU A 93 3.64 -10.51 -13.08
N ASP A 94 3.46 -9.22 -12.75
CA ASP A 94 3.30 -8.09 -13.67
C ASP A 94 1.95 -7.89 -14.42
N GLU A 95 0.86 -8.60 -14.08
CA GLU A 95 -0.47 -8.38 -14.71
C GLU A 95 -1.62 -8.23 -13.70
N ASP A 96 -2.37 -7.13 -13.68
CA ASP A 96 -3.54 -7.02 -12.80
C ASP A 96 -4.70 -7.91 -13.28
N LEU A 97 -5.37 -8.62 -12.36
CA LEU A 97 -6.58 -9.35 -12.68
C LEU A 97 -7.84 -8.48 -12.65
N TRP A 98 -8.71 -8.71 -13.64
CA TRP A 98 -10.02 -8.06 -13.76
C TRP A 98 -11.13 -9.12 -13.79
N TRP A 99 -11.98 -9.10 -12.78
CA TRP A 99 -13.13 -10.00 -12.67
C TRP A 99 -14.36 -9.37 -13.30
N SER A 100 -14.94 -10.06 -14.27
CA SER A 100 -16.23 -9.69 -14.86
C SER A 100 -17.35 -9.78 -13.82
N TYR A 101 -18.36 -8.92 -13.93
CA TYR A 101 -19.56 -9.04 -13.10
C TYR A 101 -20.43 -10.24 -13.50
N GLY A 102 -20.21 -10.83 -14.68
CA GLY A 102 -20.96 -11.96 -15.21
C GLY A 102 -22.29 -11.54 -15.86
N GLU A 103 -22.77 -12.38 -16.78
CA GLU A 103 -24.10 -12.22 -17.38
C GLU A 103 -25.22 -12.68 -16.46
N THR A 104 -24.91 -13.65 -15.59
CA THR A 104 -25.83 -14.23 -14.61
C THR A 104 -25.30 -14.08 -13.18
N GLU A 105 -26.17 -14.32 -12.19
CA GLU A 105 -25.76 -14.34 -10.78
C GLU A 105 -24.81 -15.50 -10.47
N ILE A 106 -24.95 -16.63 -11.17
CA ILE A 106 -24.07 -17.80 -11.02
C ILE A 106 -22.65 -17.45 -11.48
N GLU A 107 -22.50 -16.89 -12.67
CA GLU A 107 -21.19 -16.44 -13.18
C GLU A 107 -20.57 -15.37 -12.27
N ALA A 108 -21.37 -14.45 -11.74
CA ALA A 108 -20.90 -13.47 -10.78
C ALA A 108 -20.30 -14.13 -9.52
N LEU A 109 -20.98 -15.16 -8.98
CA LEU A 109 -20.52 -15.90 -7.81
C LEU A 109 -19.27 -16.73 -8.10
N GLU A 110 -19.16 -17.34 -9.28
CA GLU A 110 -17.95 -18.05 -9.72
C GLU A 110 -16.76 -17.08 -9.80
N ASN A 111 -16.94 -15.91 -10.40
CA ASN A 111 -15.91 -14.88 -10.47
C ASN A 111 -15.51 -14.36 -9.07
N ILE A 112 -16.47 -14.18 -8.15
CA ILE A 112 -16.19 -13.82 -6.76
C ILE A 112 -15.44 -14.94 -6.03
N GLY A 113 -15.77 -16.20 -6.32
CA GLY A 113 -15.07 -17.37 -5.80
C GLY A 113 -13.59 -17.33 -6.18
N HIS A 114 -13.30 -17.21 -7.48
CA HIS A 114 -11.93 -17.07 -7.98
C HIS A 114 -11.23 -15.87 -7.34
N MET A 115 -11.86 -14.70 -7.31
CA MET A 115 -11.32 -13.49 -6.66
C MET A 115 -10.97 -13.72 -5.18
N THR A 116 -11.78 -14.52 -4.46
CA THR A 116 -11.54 -14.86 -3.06
C THR A 116 -10.34 -15.77 -2.91
N GLU A 117 -10.23 -16.80 -3.75
CA GLU A 117 -9.10 -17.73 -3.78
C GLU A 117 -7.79 -16.97 -4.08
N THR A 118 -7.78 -16.13 -5.13
CA THR A 118 -6.63 -15.30 -5.47
C THR A 118 -6.23 -14.38 -4.31
N PHE A 119 -7.19 -13.79 -3.60
CA PHE A 119 -6.89 -12.93 -2.46
C PHE A 119 -6.23 -13.70 -1.32
N VAL A 120 -6.76 -14.89 -0.98
CA VAL A 120 -6.21 -15.73 0.08
C VAL A 120 -4.79 -16.17 -0.28
N GLU A 121 -4.57 -16.58 -1.52
CA GLU A 121 -3.27 -17.07 -1.96
C GLU A 121 -2.24 -15.95 -2.08
N TYR A 122 -2.54 -14.88 -2.82
CA TYR A 122 -1.55 -13.87 -3.18
C TYR A 122 -1.70 -12.57 -2.39
N GLY A 123 -2.94 -12.15 -2.09
CA GLY A 123 -3.21 -10.93 -1.35
C GLY A 123 -2.69 -10.97 0.09
N LEU A 124 -2.86 -12.11 0.77
CA LEU A 124 -2.31 -12.31 2.11
C LEU A 124 -0.77 -12.38 2.11
N GLN A 125 -0.16 -12.96 1.08
CA GLN A 125 1.30 -12.96 0.92
C GLN A 125 1.85 -11.54 0.77
N TYR A 126 1.18 -10.69 -0.01
CA TYR A 126 1.53 -9.28 -0.13
C TYR A 126 1.54 -8.58 1.25
N PHE A 127 0.46 -8.70 2.02
CA PHE A 127 0.41 -8.14 3.38
C PHE A 127 1.42 -8.77 4.34
N GLY A 128 1.79 -10.04 4.11
CA GLY A 128 2.88 -10.73 4.82
C GLY A 128 4.24 -10.02 4.71
N SER A 129 4.45 -9.21 3.68
CA SER A 129 5.64 -8.36 3.57
C SER A 129 5.67 -7.19 4.57
N PHE A 130 4.57 -6.96 5.30
CA PHE A 130 4.36 -5.80 6.19
C PHE A 130 3.91 -6.18 7.61
N ILE A 131 4.47 -7.23 8.21
CA ILE A 131 4.05 -7.69 9.56
C ILE A 131 4.99 -7.29 10.70
N ASN A 132 6.28 -7.10 10.39
CA ASN A 132 7.34 -6.85 11.38
C ASN A 132 7.81 -5.40 11.25
N PHE A 133 7.05 -4.47 11.81
CA PHE A 133 7.51 -3.09 11.94
C PHE A 133 8.56 -3.00 13.07
N PRO A 134 9.69 -2.29 12.85
CA PRO A 134 10.04 -1.52 11.65
C PRO A 134 10.83 -2.31 10.57
N GLU A 135 11.26 -3.53 10.88
CA GLU A 135 12.28 -4.30 10.14
C GLU A 135 11.93 -4.53 8.68
N CYS A 136 10.64 -4.70 8.36
CA CYS A 136 10.21 -4.90 6.98
C CYS A 136 10.54 -3.72 6.06
N LEU A 137 10.73 -2.52 6.62
CA LEU A 137 11.11 -1.30 5.91
C LEU A 137 12.55 -0.87 6.23
N THR A 138 12.99 -0.97 7.49
CA THR A 138 14.36 -0.56 7.86
C THR A 138 15.44 -1.54 7.45
N GLY A 139 15.06 -2.75 7.02
CA GLY A 139 15.96 -3.72 6.40
C GLY A 139 16.29 -3.41 4.94
N ILE A 140 15.66 -2.40 4.34
CA ILE A 140 15.93 -1.95 2.97
C ILE A 140 17.09 -0.97 3.01
N SER A 141 18.05 -1.15 2.11
CA SER A 141 19.18 -0.26 1.90
C SER A 141 18.99 0.63 0.68
N VAL A 142 19.81 1.67 0.56
CA VAL A 142 19.90 2.49 -0.66
C VAL A 142 20.32 1.65 -1.87
N GLU A 143 21.17 0.63 -1.68
CA GLU A 143 21.57 -0.26 -2.76
C GLU A 143 20.40 -1.12 -3.27
N ASP A 144 19.53 -1.60 -2.37
CA ASP A 144 18.29 -2.30 -2.76
C ASP A 144 17.40 -1.42 -3.64
N MET A 145 17.32 -0.12 -3.30
CA MET A 145 16.57 0.88 -4.08
C MET A 145 17.17 1.10 -5.47
N GLU A 146 18.48 1.24 -5.58
CA GLU A 146 19.17 1.46 -6.85
C GLU A 146 19.06 0.27 -7.79
N GLN A 147 19.13 -0.95 -7.24
CA GLN A 147 19.00 -2.20 -8.00
C GLN A 147 17.55 -2.60 -8.23
N ARG A 148 16.60 -1.98 -7.52
CA ARG A 148 15.18 -2.34 -7.47
C ARG A 148 14.99 -3.85 -7.34
N ASN A 149 15.72 -4.44 -6.40
CA ASN A 149 15.79 -5.88 -6.23
C ASN A 149 14.52 -6.42 -5.52
N LYS A 150 14.50 -7.72 -5.21
CA LYS A 150 13.35 -8.39 -4.59
C LYS A 150 12.87 -7.75 -3.27
N ASN A 151 13.77 -7.12 -2.49
CA ASN A 151 13.42 -6.48 -1.22
C ASN A 151 12.55 -5.24 -1.42
N VAL A 152 12.70 -4.57 -2.57
CA VAL A 152 11.90 -3.42 -2.99
C VAL A 152 10.66 -3.87 -3.76
N LYS A 153 10.80 -4.78 -4.73
CA LYS A 153 9.68 -5.26 -5.56
C LYS A 153 8.52 -5.84 -4.75
N ARG A 154 8.82 -6.56 -3.66
CA ARG A 154 7.78 -7.14 -2.77
C ARG A 154 6.84 -6.09 -2.14
N LEU A 155 7.20 -4.80 -2.16
CA LEU A 155 6.37 -3.73 -1.59
C LEU A 155 5.28 -3.23 -2.56
N GLY A 156 5.28 -3.72 -3.81
CA GLY A 156 4.36 -3.35 -4.88
C GLY A 156 4.98 -2.37 -5.89
N ASP A 157 4.28 -2.19 -7.01
CA ASP A 157 4.87 -1.59 -8.21
C ASP A 157 4.55 -0.10 -8.44
N VAL A 158 3.63 0.45 -7.65
CA VAL A 158 3.08 1.81 -7.88
C VAL A 158 3.99 2.92 -7.35
N LEU A 159 4.80 2.63 -6.33
CA LEU A 159 5.55 3.66 -5.61
C LEU A 159 6.84 4.05 -6.35
N THR A 160 7.06 5.36 -6.54
CA THR A 160 8.32 5.86 -7.10
C THR A 160 9.46 5.73 -6.08
N ASP A 161 10.70 5.56 -6.55
CA ASP A 161 11.85 5.41 -5.65
C ASP A 161 12.00 6.59 -4.68
N THR A 162 11.74 7.82 -5.17
CA THR A 162 11.78 9.03 -4.33
C THR A 162 10.72 8.95 -3.22
N ARG A 163 9.50 8.51 -3.54
CA ARG A 163 8.44 8.42 -2.54
C ARG A 163 8.69 7.28 -1.55
N LEU A 164 9.21 6.15 -2.02
CA LEU A 164 9.64 5.06 -1.16
C LEU A 164 10.77 5.50 -0.20
N ALA A 165 11.77 6.23 -0.70
CA ALA A 165 12.82 6.80 0.14
C ALA A 165 12.25 7.76 1.20
N LEU A 166 11.22 8.55 0.88
CA LEU A 166 10.55 9.40 1.86
C LEU A 166 9.89 8.60 2.98
N VAL A 167 9.16 7.53 2.63
CA VAL A 167 8.53 6.63 3.62
C VAL A 167 9.59 5.97 4.49
N ILE A 168 10.63 5.37 3.89
CA ILE A 168 11.72 4.71 4.63
C ILE A 168 12.44 5.70 5.55
N SER A 169 12.72 6.92 5.08
CA SER A 169 13.35 7.97 5.89
C SER A 169 12.50 8.32 7.13
N ARG A 170 11.18 8.43 6.97
CA ARG A 170 10.24 8.69 8.08
C ARG A 170 10.18 7.53 9.07
N VAL A 171 10.22 6.28 8.58
CA VAL A 171 10.28 5.08 9.44
C VAL A 171 11.58 5.05 10.24
N HIS A 172 12.73 5.28 9.61
CA HIS A 172 14.01 5.36 10.32
C HIS A 172 14.01 6.47 11.38
N LEU A 173 13.46 7.64 11.05
CA LEU A 173 13.32 8.74 12.01
C LEU A 173 12.44 8.34 13.20
N GLN A 174 11.31 7.67 12.95
CA GLN A 174 10.38 7.20 13.99
C GLN A 174 11.06 6.24 14.98
N VAL A 175 12.01 5.42 14.52
CA VAL A 175 12.75 4.47 15.37
C VAL A 175 14.13 4.97 15.79
N ASN A 176 14.37 6.29 15.69
CA ASN A 176 15.62 6.97 16.05
C ASN A 176 16.88 6.47 15.32
N ASN A 177 16.72 5.81 14.16
CA ASN A 177 17.82 5.48 13.26
C ASN A 177 18.17 6.70 12.39
N ASN A 178 18.64 7.76 13.05
CA ASN A 178 18.85 9.08 12.47
C ASN A 178 19.84 9.07 11.30
N GLU A 179 20.85 8.20 11.34
CA GLU A 179 21.85 8.09 10.27
C GLU A 179 21.22 7.57 8.98
N GLN A 180 20.43 6.50 9.05
CA GLN A 180 19.73 5.98 7.89
C GLN A 180 18.62 6.92 7.41
N ALA A 181 17.92 7.60 8.32
CA ALA A 181 16.95 8.62 7.96
C ALA A 181 17.58 9.74 7.10
N ILE A 182 18.78 10.21 7.47
CA ILE A 182 19.54 11.19 6.69
C ILE A 182 20.02 10.57 5.36
N SER A 183 20.57 9.36 5.39
CA SER A 183 21.09 8.67 4.20
C SER A 183 20.05 8.58 3.07
N PHE A 184 18.86 8.06 3.37
CA PHE A 184 17.78 7.96 2.40
C PHE A 184 17.27 9.33 1.93
N ALA A 185 17.14 10.30 2.83
CA ALA A 185 16.70 11.65 2.49
C ALA A 185 17.69 12.35 1.55
N THR A 186 18.99 12.27 1.85
CA THR A 186 20.05 12.82 0.99
C THR A 186 20.13 12.11 -0.35
N TRP A 187 20.02 10.77 -0.38
CA TRP A 187 19.97 10.02 -1.63
C TRP A 187 18.81 10.46 -2.52
N ALA A 188 17.62 10.63 -1.94
CA ALA A 188 16.44 11.06 -2.68
C ALA A 188 16.59 12.48 -3.23
N ILE A 189 17.12 13.43 -2.45
CA ILE A 189 17.43 14.80 -2.90
C ILE A 189 18.41 14.76 -4.09
N ASN A 190 19.49 13.99 -3.98
CA ASN A 190 20.48 13.86 -5.05
C ASN A 190 19.88 13.25 -6.33
N ARG A 191 18.98 12.27 -6.19
CA ARG A 191 18.28 11.63 -7.33
C ARG A 191 17.30 12.56 -8.03
N ILE A 192 16.63 13.44 -7.28
CA ILE A 192 15.80 14.51 -7.83
C ILE A 192 16.70 15.48 -8.61
N GLY A 193 17.79 15.95 -8.00
CA GLY A 193 18.67 16.95 -8.61
C GLY A 193 17.90 18.20 -9.04
N ASP A 194 18.15 18.67 -10.26
CA ASP A 194 17.47 19.86 -10.83
C ASP A 194 16.14 19.53 -11.52
N LYS A 195 15.62 18.30 -11.39
CA LYS A 195 14.36 17.90 -12.03
C LYS A 195 13.17 18.56 -11.36
N ILE A 196 12.21 19.00 -12.16
CA ILE A 196 10.92 19.51 -11.68
C ILE A 196 10.13 18.39 -10.97
N VAL A 197 10.13 17.19 -11.54
CA VAL A 197 9.41 16.03 -10.98
C VAL A 197 10.05 15.61 -9.65
N GLY A 198 9.24 15.58 -8.59
CA GLY A 198 9.67 15.21 -7.24
C GLY A 198 10.25 16.35 -6.40
N SER A 199 10.53 17.52 -6.99
CA SER A 199 11.07 18.70 -6.28
C SER A 199 10.19 19.17 -5.11
N ALA A 200 8.86 18.98 -5.21
CA ALA A 200 7.91 19.27 -4.14
C ALA A 200 8.16 18.46 -2.85
N LEU A 201 8.91 17.35 -2.92
CA LEU A 201 9.26 16.52 -1.76
C LEU A 201 10.58 16.96 -1.08
N ILE A 202 11.38 17.85 -1.71
CA ILE A 202 12.65 18.33 -1.14
C ILE A 202 12.46 18.95 0.26
N PRO A 203 11.44 19.81 0.51
CA PRO A 203 11.19 20.35 1.85
C PRO A 203 10.94 19.25 2.91
N GLU A 204 10.23 18.19 2.55
CA GLU A 204 9.94 17.06 3.44
C GLU A 204 11.22 16.30 3.83
N PHE A 205 12.12 16.08 2.86
CA PHE A 205 13.42 15.47 3.13
C PHE A 205 14.31 16.34 4.01
N ASN A 206 14.34 17.65 3.75
CA ASN A 206 15.10 18.59 4.57
C ASN A 206 14.58 18.63 6.01
N GLU A 207 13.26 18.56 6.21
CA GLU A 207 12.67 18.47 7.55
C GLU A 207 13.15 17.20 8.30
N ILE A 208 13.19 16.06 7.63
CA ILE A 208 13.71 14.80 8.20
C ILE A 208 15.18 14.95 8.60
N ILE A 209 16.02 15.50 7.72
CA ILE A 209 17.45 15.73 8.00
C ILE A 209 17.63 16.65 9.21
N ASN A 210 16.85 17.73 9.29
CA ASN A 210 16.91 18.68 10.40
C ASN A 210 16.52 18.01 11.73
N LYS A 211 15.41 17.25 11.76
CA LYS A 211 14.97 16.51 12.95
C LYS A 211 16.01 15.48 13.41
N ALA A 212 16.50 14.66 12.49
CA ALA A 212 17.50 13.63 12.76
C ALA A 212 18.82 14.22 13.31
N THR A 213 19.22 15.39 12.79
CA THR A 213 20.44 16.09 13.25
C THR A 213 20.26 16.75 14.62
N ALA A 214 19.07 17.30 14.91
CA ALA A 214 18.79 17.93 16.19
C ALA A 214 18.85 16.93 17.35
N VAL A 215 18.35 15.71 17.15
CA VAL A 215 18.38 14.63 18.17
C VAL A 215 19.81 14.23 18.50
N LYS A 216 20.71 14.14 17.50
CA LYS A 216 22.14 13.86 17.72
C LYS A 216 22.86 14.89 18.61
N ARG A 217 22.35 16.12 18.71
CA ARG A 217 22.97 17.19 19.53
C ARG A 217 22.55 17.15 21.00
N LEU A 218 21.53 16.36 21.34
CA LEU A 218 20.99 16.24 22.69
C LEU A 218 21.45 14.97 23.42
N GLN A 219 22.20 14.10 22.75
CA GLN A 219 22.83 12.88 23.28
C GLN A 219 24.32 13.12 23.49
#